data_AF-A0A345ZKT8-F1
#
_entry.id   AF-A0A345ZKT8-F1
#
_cell.length_a   1.000
_cell.length_b   1.000
_cell.length_c   1.000
_cell.angle_alpha   90.00
_cell.angle_beta   90.00
_cell.angle_gamma   90.00
#
_symmetry.space_group_name_H-M   'P 1'
#
loop_
_entity.id
_entity.type
_entity.pdbx_description
1 polymer ?
#
loop_
_entity_poly.entity_id
_entity_poly.type
_entity_poly.pdbx_seq_one_letter_code
_entity_poly.pdbx_strand_id
1 'polypeptide(L)'
;MVKTIRVSIGFMLLAMGSYAHAQAATTCPTLPADSGLTWETKTAGGTQFCRAMRPDGSEAFGLYMAAQSAFKPNRGDRAEEAQIDGRATYWYRSELAGQPDVQARETLIPLPDGRVAYLWIQAPSKEALTQAITQTNALHFGTGGSAQLTSK
;
A
#
# COMPACT_ATOMS: atom_id res chain seq x y z
N MET A 1 -66.69 -32.85 -24.70
CA MET A 1 -65.67 -32.38 -23.73
C MET A 1 -64.41 -32.06 -24.53
N VAL A 2 -64.26 -30.82 -25.02
CA VAL A 2 -63.21 -30.45 -26.01
C VAL A 2 -62.67 -29.04 -25.75
N LYS A 3 -61.34 -29.00 -25.61
CA LYS A 3 -60.35 -27.93 -25.84
C LYS A 3 -60.59 -26.53 -25.27
N THR A 4 -59.62 -26.13 -24.44
CA THR A 4 -59.16 -24.74 -24.39
C THR A 4 -57.65 -24.67 -24.56
N ILE A 5 -57.26 -23.70 -25.39
CA ILE A 5 -55.96 -23.47 -25.99
C ILE A 5 -55.16 -22.47 -25.15
N ARG A 6 -53.84 -22.63 -25.25
CA ARG A 6 -52.72 -21.90 -24.62
C ARG A 6 -52.80 -20.37 -24.73
N VAL A 7 -52.43 -19.69 -23.66
CA VAL A 7 -51.88 -18.32 -23.69
C VAL A 7 -50.76 -18.25 -22.65
N SER A 8 -49.49 -18.33 -23.11
CA SER A 8 -48.32 -18.09 -22.27
C SER A 8 -47.83 -16.67 -22.54
N ILE A 9 -48.20 -15.74 -21.66
CA ILE A 9 -47.72 -14.36 -21.66
C ILE A 9 -46.33 -14.33 -20.99
N GLY A 10 -45.40 -13.64 -21.63
CA GLY A 10 -43.98 -13.61 -21.32
C GLY A 10 -43.65 -13.10 -19.91
N PHE A 11 -42.56 -13.64 -19.36
CA PHE A 11 -41.92 -13.06 -18.20
C PHE A 11 -40.55 -12.52 -18.60
N MET A 12 -40.46 -11.20 -18.42
CA MET A 12 -39.35 -10.31 -18.70
C MET A 12 -38.09 -10.79 -17.96
N LEU A 13 -37.05 -11.16 -18.69
CA LEU A 13 -35.74 -11.45 -18.12
C LEU A 13 -35.11 -10.13 -17.66
N LEU A 14 -35.19 -9.87 -16.36
CA LEU A 14 -34.48 -8.81 -15.66
C LEU A 14 -32.98 -8.92 -15.95
N ALA A 15 -32.44 -7.95 -16.69
CA ALA A 15 -31.02 -7.70 -16.76
C ALA A 15 -30.55 -7.26 -15.36
N MET A 16 -30.10 -8.21 -14.55
CA MET A 16 -29.30 -7.90 -13.37
C MET A 16 -27.95 -7.38 -13.86
N GLY A 17 -27.86 -6.05 -13.98
CA GLY A 17 -26.59 -5.36 -14.07
C GLY A 17 -25.81 -5.65 -12.80
N SER A 18 -24.82 -6.53 -12.89
CA SER A 18 -23.80 -6.67 -11.86
C SER A 18 -23.03 -5.37 -11.81
N TYR A 19 -23.40 -4.48 -10.90
CA TYR A 19 -22.52 -3.40 -10.46
C TYR A 19 -21.38 -4.07 -9.69
N ALA A 20 -20.37 -4.56 -10.42
CA ALA A 20 -19.08 -4.82 -9.85
C ALA A 20 -18.52 -3.45 -9.44
N HIS A 21 -18.83 -3.01 -8.23
CA HIS A 21 -18.03 -1.99 -7.58
C HIS A 21 -16.64 -2.62 -7.43
N ALA A 22 -15.77 -2.35 -8.39
CA ALA A 22 -14.35 -2.48 -8.21
C ALA A 22 -13.99 -1.47 -7.11
N GLN A 23 -14.12 -1.90 -5.85
CA GLN A 23 -13.43 -1.24 -4.76
C GLN A 23 -11.98 -1.37 -5.16
N ALA A 24 -11.37 -0.27 -5.57
CA ALA A 24 -9.93 -0.20 -5.77
C ALA A 24 -9.32 -0.46 -4.39
N ALA A 25 -9.19 -1.74 -4.03
CA ALA A 25 -8.33 -2.18 -2.97
C ALA A 25 -6.96 -1.71 -3.41
N THR A 26 -6.50 -0.62 -2.82
CA THR A 26 -5.14 -0.14 -3.06
C THR A 26 -4.24 -1.16 -2.42
N THR A 27 -3.86 -2.15 -3.22
CA THR A 27 -2.93 -3.21 -2.84
C THR A 27 -1.63 -2.59 -2.36
N CYS A 28 -0.94 -3.28 -1.45
CA CYS A 28 0.41 -2.90 -1.05
C CYS A 28 1.31 -2.67 -2.27
N PRO A 29 2.27 -1.72 -2.21
CA PRO A 29 3.17 -1.49 -3.33
C PRO A 29 3.92 -2.76 -3.70
N THR A 30 4.34 -2.87 -4.96
CA THR A 30 5.08 -4.03 -5.43
C THR A 30 6.45 -4.07 -4.72
N LEU A 31 6.76 -5.21 -4.12
CA LEU A 31 8.08 -5.47 -3.55
C LEU A 31 9.11 -5.68 -4.66
N PRO A 32 10.39 -5.38 -4.40
CA PRO A 32 11.45 -5.69 -5.36
C PRO A 32 11.48 -7.20 -5.65
N ALA A 33 11.67 -7.55 -6.94
CA ALA A 33 11.90 -8.93 -7.34
C ALA A 33 13.10 -9.51 -6.57
N ASP A 34 13.06 -10.81 -6.28
CA ASP A 34 14.12 -11.56 -5.59
C ASP A 34 14.51 -11.04 -4.18
N SER A 35 13.71 -10.13 -3.59
CA SER A 35 13.96 -9.64 -2.22
C SER A 35 13.72 -10.68 -1.13
N GLY A 36 13.02 -11.78 -1.45
CA GLY A 36 12.57 -12.78 -0.48
C GLY A 36 11.51 -12.26 0.51
N LEU A 37 11.01 -11.04 0.30
CA LEU A 37 10.01 -10.41 1.16
C LEU A 37 8.59 -10.82 0.75
N THR A 38 7.70 -10.88 1.74
CA THR A 38 6.26 -11.10 1.54
C THR A 38 5.46 -10.04 2.29
N TRP A 39 4.26 -9.71 1.80
CA TRP A 39 3.39 -8.79 2.50
C TRP A 39 2.50 -9.50 3.52
N GLU A 40 2.53 -9.06 4.77
CA GLU A 40 1.39 -9.19 5.69
C GLU A 40 0.52 -7.93 5.55
N THR A 41 -0.79 -8.10 5.35
CA THR A 41 -1.68 -7.00 4.99
C THR A 41 -2.89 -6.91 5.92
N LYS A 42 -3.32 -5.68 6.19
CA LYS A 42 -4.55 -5.40 6.93
C LYS A 42 -5.18 -4.12 6.42
N THR A 43 -6.51 -4.09 6.33
CA THR A 43 -7.26 -2.88 6.01
C THR A 43 -8.14 -2.49 7.20
N ALA A 44 -8.09 -1.23 7.61
CA ALA A 44 -8.94 -0.71 8.68
C ALA A 44 -9.22 0.78 8.47
N GLY A 45 -10.49 1.19 8.55
CA GLY A 45 -10.86 2.62 8.49
C GLY A 45 -10.42 3.35 7.21
N GLY A 46 -10.36 2.66 6.07
CA GLY A 46 -9.85 3.24 4.80
C GLY A 46 -8.33 3.35 4.72
N THR A 47 -7.60 2.84 5.71
CA THR A 47 -6.15 2.71 5.71
C THR A 47 -5.74 1.31 5.30
N GLN A 48 -4.80 1.21 4.37
CA GLN A 48 -4.12 -0.04 4.02
C GLN A 48 -2.81 -0.14 4.77
N PHE A 49 -2.62 -1.18 5.56
CA PHE A 49 -1.37 -1.52 6.25
C PHE A 49 -0.67 -2.67 5.53
N CYS A 50 0.64 -2.55 5.38
CA CYS A 50 1.51 -3.47 4.65
C CYS A 50 2.80 -3.64 5.44
N ARG A 51 3.07 -4.85 5.93
CA ARG A 51 4.32 -5.18 6.63
C ARG A 51 5.12 -6.13 5.75
N ALA A 52 6.32 -5.73 5.36
CA ALA A 52 7.21 -6.56 4.55
C ALA A 52 7.94 -7.53 5.47
N MET A 53 7.58 -8.81 5.38
CA MET A 53 8.07 -9.87 6.23
C MET A 53 9.21 -10.62 5.53
N ARG A 54 10.28 -10.88 6.28
CA ARG A 54 11.37 -11.77 5.88
C ARG A 54 10.95 -13.23 6.05
N PRO A 55 11.68 -14.19 5.43
CA PRO A 55 11.40 -15.63 5.59
C PRO A 55 11.49 -16.13 7.03
N ASP A 56 12.29 -15.49 7.88
CA ASP A 56 12.41 -15.80 9.31
C ASP A 56 11.26 -15.26 10.17
N GLY A 57 10.28 -14.57 9.55
CA GLY A 57 9.13 -13.98 10.23
C GLY A 57 9.40 -12.60 10.85
N SER A 58 10.62 -12.07 10.74
CA SER A 58 10.93 -10.70 11.15
C SER A 58 10.43 -9.68 10.13
N GLU A 59 10.09 -8.47 10.61
CA GLU A 59 9.71 -7.37 9.73
C GLU A 59 10.95 -6.67 9.17
N ALA A 60 11.00 -6.46 7.86
CA ALA A 60 12.03 -5.66 7.21
C ALA A 60 11.72 -4.17 7.26
N PHE A 61 10.48 -3.82 6.93
CA PHE A 61 9.91 -2.49 7.00
C PHE A 61 8.40 -2.60 6.92
N GLY A 62 7.69 -1.52 7.21
CA GLY A 62 6.27 -1.47 6.98
C GLY A 62 5.83 -0.12 6.45
N LEU A 63 4.59 -0.08 5.99
CA LEU A 63 3.94 1.14 5.57
C LEU A 63 2.45 1.09 5.78
N TYR A 64 1.86 2.27 5.85
CA TYR A 64 0.43 2.41 5.61
C TYR A 64 0.15 3.47 4.57
N MET A 65 -0.96 3.30 3.85
CA MET A 65 -1.51 4.28 2.92
C MET A 65 -2.85 4.78 3.44
N ALA A 66 -2.96 6.09 3.63
CA ALA A 66 -4.15 6.75 4.20
C ALA A 66 -4.34 8.15 3.62
N ALA A 67 -5.52 8.74 3.82
CA ALA A 67 -5.77 10.13 3.41
C ALA A 67 -4.83 11.13 4.13
N GLN A 68 -4.44 10.83 5.37
CA GLN A 68 -3.58 11.67 6.20
C GLN A 68 -2.67 10.82 7.09
N SER A 69 -1.54 11.40 7.51
CA SER A 69 -0.62 10.80 8.46
C SER A 69 -0.41 11.71 9.68
N ALA A 70 -0.32 11.09 10.86
CA ALA A 70 0.03 11.75 12.11
C ALA A 70 1.51 12.14 12.18
N PHE A 71 2.39 11.40 11.48
CA PHE A 71 3.81 11.72 11.40
C PHE A 71 4.03 13.09 10.76
N LYS A 72 4.81 13.94 11.44
CA LYS A 72 5.19 15.28 10.98
C LYS A 72 6.71 15.35 10.88
N PRO A 73 7.30 15.27 9.68
CA PRO A 73 8.74 15.27 9.53
C PRO A 73 9.37 16.57 10.05
N ASN A 74 10.34 16.44 10.95
CA ASN A 74 11.13 17.56 11.46
C ASN A 74 12.48 17.62 10.75
N ARG A 75 12.86 18.79 10.23
CA ARG A 75 14.12 18.95 9.47
C ARG A 75 15.36 18.58 10.29
N GLY A 76 15.32 18.79 11.61
CA GLY A 76 16.43 18.43 12.51
C GLY A 76 16.73 16.92 12.54
N ASP A 77 15.74 16.09 12.19
CA ASP A 77 15.83 14.64 12.27
C ASP A 77 16.17 13.99 10.93
N ARG A 78 16.38 14.76 9.86
CA ARG A 78 16.79 14.19 8.55
C ARG A 78 18.09 13.40 8.70
N ALA A 79 18.10 12.20 8.13
CA ALA A 79 19.27 11.31 8.15
C ALA A 79 19.72 10.95 6.74
N GLU A 80 18.95 10.15 6.01
CA GLU A 80 19.32 9.67 4.68
C GLU A 80 18.48 10.34 3.59
N GLU A 81 19.10 10.66 2.45
CA GLU A 81 18.35 10.93 1.22
C GLU A 81 17.80 9.62 0.66
N ALA A 82 16.61 9.68 0.08
CA ALA A 82 15.96 8.52 -0.51
C ALA A 82 15.28 8.88 -1.81
N GLN A 83 15.17 7.89 -2.69
CA GLN A 83 14.34 7.96 -3.88
C GLN A 83 13.47 6.71 -3.90
N ILE A 84 12.17 6.90 -3.68
CA ILE A 84 11.22 5.80 -3.58
C ILE A 84 10.17 5.99 -4.68
N ASP A 85 10.06 5.00 -5.57
CA ASP A 85 9.20 5.04 -6.75
C ASP A 85 9.39 6.35 -7.57
N GLY A 86 10.65 6.69 -7.82
CA GLY A 86 11.06 7.89 -8.55
C GLY A 86 10.93 9.21 -7.79
N ARG A 87 10.37 9.23 -6.57
CA ARG A 87 10.14 10.45 -5.79
C ARG A 87 11.27 10.67 -4.78
N ALA A 88 11.93 11.82 -4.87
CA ALA A 88 12.93 12.22 -3.89
C ALA A 88 12.27 12.53 -2.53
N THR A 89 12.85 12.00 -1.45
CA THR A 89 12.42 12.23 -0.07
C THR A 89 13.62 12.12 0.88
N TYR A 90 13.37 12.29 2.17
CA TYR A 90 14.33 12.03 3.24
C TYR A 90 13.79 10.98 4.20
N TRP A 91 14.67 10.13 4.69
CA TRP A 91 14.45 9.38 5.92
C TRP A 91 14.71 10.30 7.12
N TYR A 92 13.88 10.15 8.14
CA TYR A 92 13.96 10.89 9.39
C TYR A 92 14.24 9.93 10.53
N ARG A 93 15.15 10.29 11.43
CA ARG A 93 15.44 9.52 12.65
C ARG A 93 14.21 9.50 13.53
N SER A 94 13.99 8.34 14.12
CA SER A 94 13.00 8.12 15.15
C SER A 94 13.64 7.37 16.31
N GLU A 95 13.02 7.42 17.47
CA GLU A 95 13.46 6.70 18.66
C GLU A 95 12.31 5.84 19.16
N LEU A 96 12.62 4.59 19.47
CA LEU A 96 11.68 3.67 20.09
C LEU A 96 11.91 3.67 21.59
N ALA A 97 10.86 4.00 22.36
CA ALA A 97 10.94 4.03 23.81
C ALA A 97 11.41 2.67 24.35
N GLY A 98 12.49 2.69 25.13
CA GLY A 98 13.10 1.48 25.71
C GLY A 98 13.93 0.64 24.74
N GLN A 99 14.18 1.09 23.51
CA GLN A 99 14.97 0.36 22.51
C GLN A 99 16.01 1.29 21.84
N PRO A 100 17.01 1.81 22.59
CA PRO A 100 17.96 2.80 22.08
C PRO A 100 18.92 2.26 21.00
N ASP A 101 19.12 0.94 20.97
CA ASP A 101 20.02 0.30 20.01
C ASP A 101 19.35 0.03 18.64
N VAL A 102 18.02 0.12 18.57
CA VAL A 102 17.27 -0.08 17.33
C VAL A 102 17.42 1.14 16.43
N GLN A 103 17.83 0.90 15.20
CA GLN A 103 17.87 1.91 14.16
C GLN A 103 16.45 2.13 13.62
N ALA A 104 15.82 3.25 13.97
CA ALA A 104 14.50 3.59 13.46
C ALA A 104 14.54 4.74 12.44
N ARG A 105 13.81 4.57 11.34
CA ARG A 105 13.60 5.58 10.31
C ARG A 105 12.15 5.65 9.90
N GLU A 106 11.69 6.86 9.60
CA GLU A 106 10.35 7.12 9.11
C GLU A 106 10.40 8.07 7.89
N THR A 107 9.45 7.93 6.97
CA THR A 107 9.27 8.89 5.87
C THR A 107 7.82 8.95 5.40
N LEU A 108 7.51 9.97 4.60
CA LEU A 108 6.23 10.15 3.93
C LEU A 108 6.43 10.33 2.42
N ILE A 109 5.55 9.70 1.67
CA ILE A 109 5.48 9.81 0.21
C ILE A 109 4.07 10.21 -0.19
N PRO A 110 3.87 11.41 -0.78
CA PRO A 110 2.60 11.76 -1.41
C PRO A 110 2.30 10.83 -2.59
N LEU A 111 1.08 10.28 -2.63
CA LEU A 111 0.62 9.41 -3.70
C LEU A 111 -0.24 10.20 -4.71
N PRO A 112 -0.30 9.78 -5.99
CA PRO A 112 -1.06 10.49 -7.02
C PRO A 112 -2.57 10.59 -6.76
N ASP A 113 -3.12 9.66 -5.99
CA ASP A 113 -4.54 9.59 -5.62
C ASP A 113 -4.91 10.50 -4.44
N GLY A 114 -4.00 11.36 -4.00
CA GLY A 114 -4.19 12.29 -2.89
C GLY A 114 -3.96 11.68 -1.50
N ARG A 115 -3.65 10.38 -1.41
CA ARG A 115 -3.24 9.74 -0.15
C ARG A 115 -1.76 9.99 0.12
N VAL A 116 -1.32 9.58 1.30
CA VAL A 116 0.08 9.50 1.70
C VAL A 116 0.43 8.06 2.04
N ALA A 117 1.62 7.62 1.62
CA ALA A 117 2.27 6.45 2.17
C ALA A 117 3.21 6.89 3.28
N TYR A 118 2.97 6.44 4.50
CA TYR A 118 3.90 6.54 5.61
C TYR A 118 4.65 5.23 5.73
N LEU A 119 5.98 5.30 5.70
CA LEU A 119 6.86 4.13 5.77
C LEU A 119 7.69 4.21 7.05
N TRP A 120 7.95 3.07 7.65
CA TRP A 120 8.84 2.93 8.79
C TRP A 120 9.80 1.77 8.62
N ILE A 121 10.98 1.91 9.20
CA ILE A 121 11.99 0.87 9.34
C ILE A 121 12.37 0.80 10.82
N GLN A 122 12.42 -0.41 11.36
CA GLN A 122 13.04 -0.70 12.66
C GLN A 122 14.05 -1.81 12.43
N ALA A 123 15.33 -1.50 12.55
CA ALA A 123 16.40 -2.41 12.21
C ALA A 123 17.34 -2.63 13.41
N PRO A 124 17.78 -3.88 13.68
CA PRO A 124 18.63 -4.19 14.83
C PRO A 124 20.09 -3.74 14.63
N SER A 125 20.47 -3.31 13.42
CA SER A 125 21.81 -2.84 13.12
C SER A 125 21.80 -1.84 11.96
N LYS A 126 22.94 -1.19 11.73
CA LYS A 126 23.11 -0.26 10.59
C LYS A 126 23.08 -0.98 9.25
N GLU A 127 23.60 -2.21 9.21
CA GLU A 127 23.59 -3.06 8.01
C GLU A 127 22.16 -3.44 7.65
N ALA A 128 21.37 -3.88 8.64
CA ALA A 128 19.96 -4.19 8.45
C ALA A 128 19.14 -2.95 8.04
N LEU A 129 19.47 -1.77 8.60
CA LEU A 129 18.86 -0.50 8.17
C LEU A 129 19.17 -0.21 6.71
N THR A 130 20.45 -0.34 6.31
CA THR A 130 20.89 -0.07 4.95
C THR A 130 20.18 -0.98 3.96
N GLN A 131 20.07 -2.27 4.28
CA GLN A 131 19.33 -3.24 3.47
C GLN A 131 17.85 -2.85 3.33
N ALA A 132 17.18 -2.49 4.41
CA ALA A 132 15.78 -2.07 4.38
C ALA A 132 15.59 -0.78 3.55
N ILE A 133 16.49 0.20 3.66
CA ILE A 133 16.48 1.40 2.82
C ILE A 133 16.62 1.02 1.34
N THR A 134 17.57 0.15 0.98
CA THR A 134 17.70 -0.32 -0.41
C THR A 134 16.43 -0.99 -0.92
N GLN A 135 15.80 -1.83 -0.11
CA GLN A 135 14.55 -2.51 -0.47
C GLN A 135 13.39 -1.53 -0.65
N THR A 136 13.26 -0.53 0.23
CA THR A 136 12.21 0.49 0.12
C THR A 136 12.40 1.41 -1.08
N ASN A 137 13.63 1.76 -1.45
CA ASN A 137 13.91 2.58 -2.66
C ASN A 137 13.43 1.90 -3.95
N ALA A 138 13.38 0.57 -3.97
CA ALA A 138 12.92 -0.23 -5.11
C ALA A 138 11.42 -0.59 -5.03
N LEU A 139 10.66 0.01 -4.13
CA LEU A 139 9.20 -0.12 -4.11
C LEU A 139 8.57 0.57 -5.32
N HIS A 140 7.49 -0.02 -5.82
CA HIS A 140 6.64 0.59 -6.84
C HIS A 140 5.22 0.75 -6.33
N PHE A 141 4.76 2.00 -6.22
CA PHE A 141 3.37 2.29 -5.90
C PHE A 141 2.58 2.20 -7.20
N GLY A 142 1.70 1.21 -7.30
CA GLY A 142 0.83 1.07 -8.46
C GLY A 142 0.07 2.37 -8.72
N THR A 143 -0.17 2.69 -9.99
CA THR A 143 -0.98 3.85 -10.37
C THR A 143 -2.42 3.61 -9.90
N GLY A 144 -2.76 4.12 -8.73
CA GLY A 144 -4.14 4.24 -8.29
C GLY A 144 -4.91 5.09 -9.30
N GLY A 145 -5.61 4.43 -10.23
CA GLY A 145 -6.69 5.00 -11.03
C GLY A 145 -6.38 6.27 -11.82
N SER A 146 -5.34 6.30 -12.66
CA SER A 146 -5.39 7.19 -13.83
C SER A 146 -6.39 6.60 -14.82
N ALA A 147 -7.57 7.22 -14.86
CA ALA A 147 -8.59 7.11 -15.88
C ALA A 147 -8.10 6.52 -17.22
N GLN A 148 -8.47 5.27 -17.51
CA GLN A 148 -8.58 4.80 -18.89
C GLN A 148 -9.86 5.38 -19.50
N LEU A 149 -9.89 6.71 -19.61
CA LEU A 149 -10.77 7.44 -20.51
C LEU A 149 -10.13 7.37 -21.91
N THR A 150 -10.32 6.26 -22.60
CA THR A 150 -10.23 6.24 -24.07
C THR A 150 -11.39 5.41 -24.61
N SER A 151 -12.58 6.01 -24.57
CA SER A 151 -13.65 5.70 -25.52
C SER A 151 -13.55 6.73 -26.64
N LYS A 152 -13.15 6.29 -27.83
CA LYS A 152 -13.63 6.80 -29.11
C LYS A 152 -13.65 5.66 -30.11
#